data_AF-J7QQX1-F1
#
_entry.id   AF-J7QQX1-F1
#
_cell.length_a   1.000
_cell.length_b   1.000
_cell.length_c   1.000
_cell.angle_alpha   90.00
_cell.angle_beta   90.00
_cell.angle_gamma   90.00
#
_symmetry.space_group_name_H-M   'P 1'
#
loop_
_entity.id
_entity.type
_entity.pdbx_description
1 polymer ?
#
loop_
_entity_poly.entity_id
_entity_poly.type
_entity_poly.pdbx_seq_one_letter_code
_entity_poly.pdbx_strand_id
1 'polypeptide(L)'
;MDERMKELFAIGASAAVNCHPCIEHHLAECDRLGIDRAQVKAAAEVGLMVNRGAAAKTRDKLDALLGKAESRTGGASSCGCSS
;
A
#
# COMPACT_ATOMS: atom_id res chain seq x y z
N MET A 1 -19.17 8.77 -17.23
CA MET A 1 -18.75 7.59 -16.44
C MET A 1 -19.99 6.80 -16.07
N ASP A 2 -20.03 5.52 -16.44
CA ASP A 2 -21.08 4.61 -16.01
C ASP A 2 -20.95 4.29 -14.50
N GLU A 3 -22.04 3.79 -13.90
CA GLU A 3 -22.12 3.54 -12.47
C GLU A 3 -21.17 2.43 -12.01
N ARG A 4 -21.02 1.36 -12.80
CA ARG A 4 -20.10 0.25 -12.46
C ARG A 4 -18.64 0.72 -12.41
N MET A 5 -18.26 1.55 -13.37
CA MET A 5 -16.92 2.13 -13.43
C MET A 5 -16.66 3.08 -12.26
N LYS A 6 -17.66 3.86 -11.83
CA LYS A 6 -17.54 4.72 -10.64
C LYS A 6 -17.24 3.91 -9.38
N GLU A 7 -17.95 2.81 -9.16
CA GLU A 7 -17.74 1.98 -7.97
C GLU A 7 -16.40 1.25 -7.98
N LEU A 8 -15.93 0.79 -9.14
CA LEU A 8 -14.58 0.23 -9.26
C LEU A 8 -13.50 1.28 -8.96
N PHE A 9 -13.66 2.52 -9.44
CA PHE A 9 -12.76 3.63 -9.07
C PHE A 9 -12.82 3.92 -7.57
N ALA A 10 -14.00 3.90 -6.98
CA ALA A 10 -14.19 4.15 -5.56
C ALA A 10 -13.54 3.06 -4.68
N ILE A 11 -13.63 1.79 -5.08
CA ILE A 11 -12.90 0.67 -4.45
C ILE A 11 -11.39 0.94 -4.50
N GLY A 12 -10.85 1.25 -5.68
CA GLY A 12 -9.42 1.51 -5.85
C GLY A 12 -8.94 2.71 -5.03
N ALA A 13 -9.69 3.81 -5.03
CA ALA A 13 -9.39 5.01 -4.25
C ALA A 13 -9.43 4.73 -2.75
N SER A 14 -10.47 4.02 -2.28
CA SER A 14 -10.64 3.66 -0.87
C SER A 14 -9.51 2.76 -0.37
N ALA A 15 -9.09 1.79 -1.18
CA ALA A 15 -7.95 0.93 -0.91
C ALA A 15 -6.62 1.70 -0.91
N ALA A 16 -6.46 2.71 -1.77
CA ALA A 16 -5.26 3.54 -1.81
C ALA A 16 -5.05 4.36 -0.53
N VAL A 17 -6.12 4.75 0.15
CA VAL A 17 -6.08 5.58 1.37
C VAL A 17 -6.44 4.82 2.65
N ASN A 18 -6.59 3.49 2.58
CA ASN A 18 -6.98 2.63 3.71
C ASN A 18 -8.30 3.04 4.38
N CYS A 19 -9.26 3.61 3.63
CA CYS A 19 -10.58 3.96 4.19
C CYS A 19 -11.46 2.69 4.31
N HIS A 20 -11.35 1.96 5.40
CA HIS A 20 -12.15 0.74 5.64
C HIS A 20 -13.67 0.94 5.49
N PRO A 21 -14.32 1.95 6.09
CA PRO A 21 -15.77 2.13 5.91
C PRO A 21 -16.13 2.46 4.45
N CYS A 22 -15.26 3.14 3.70
CA CYS A 22 -15.47 3.39 2.28
C CYS A 22 -15.38 2.09 1.47
N ILE A 23 -14.40 1.21 1.78
CA ILE A 23 -14.27 -0.10 1.13
C ILE A 23 -15.54 -0.92 1.35
N GLU A 24 -16.05 -0.98 2.58
CA GLU A 24 -17.28 -1.72 2.90
C GLU A 24 -18.49 -1.18 2.13
N HIS A 25 -18.66 0.14 2.08
CA HIS A 25 -19.75 0.80 1.36
C HIS A 25 -19.70 0.52 -0.14
N HIS A 26 -18.56 0.78 -0.79
CA HIS A 26 -18.41 0.60 -2.24
C HIS A 26 -18.40 -0.87 -2.64
N LEU A 27 -18.03 -1.79 -1.74
CA LEU A 27 -18.13 -3.22 -1.98
C LEU A 27 -19.59 -3.67 -2.04
N ALA A 28 -20.41 -3.21 -1.10
CA ALA A 28 -21.84 -3.48 -1.09
C ALA A 28 -22.53 -2.95 -2.36
N GLU A 29 -22.08 -1.78 -2.85
CA GLU A 29 -22.61 -1.20 -4.08
C GLU A 29 -22.15 -1.96 -5.33
N CYS A 30 -20.90 -2.42 -5.38
CA CYS A 30 -20.43 -3.34 -6.43
C CYS A 30 -21.26 -4.64 -6.47
N ASP A 31 -21.60 -5.19 -5.29
CA ASP A 31 -22.42 -6.39 -5.15
C ASP A 31 -23.85 -6.13 -5.64
N ARG A 32 -24.44 -4.98 -5.31
CA ARG A 32 -25.75 -4.54 -5.80
C ARG A 32 -25.81 -4.45 -7.33
N LEU A 33 -24.72 -3.96 -7.94
CA LEU A 33 -24.62 -3.80 -9.40
C LEU A 33 -24.24 -5.10 -10.13
N GLY A 34 -23.96 -6.19 -9.39
CA GLY A 34 -23.54 -7.48 -9.95
C GLY A 34 -22.20 -7.40 -10.68
N ILE A 35 -21.26 -6.61 -10.16
CA ILE A 35 -19.91 -6.51 -10.69
C ILE A 35 -19.13 -7.77 -10.31
N ASP A 36 -18.37 -8.32 -11.25
CA ASP A 36 -17.58 -9.51 -11.00
C ASP A 36 -16.51 -9.26 -9.92
N ARG A 37 -16.39 -10.21 -8.98
CA ARG A 37 -15.43 -10.15 -7.87
C ARG A 37 -13.99 -10.03 -8.36
N ALA A 38 -13.65 -10.59 -9.52
CA ALA A 38 -12.31 -10.44 -10.08
C ALA A 38 -12.01 -8.98 -10.47
N GLN A 39 -13.01 -8.25 -11.00
CA GLN A 39 -12.86 -6.83 -11.32
C GLN A 39 -12.70 -5.98 -10.06
N VAL A 40 -13.49 -6.25 -9.02
CA VAL A 40 -13.39 -5.57 -7.72
C VAL A 40 -12.01 -5.82 -7.09
N LYS A 41 -11.53 -7.07 -7.11
CA LYS A 41 -10.20 -7.44 -6.62
C LYS A 41 -9.10 -6.72 -7.40
N ALA A 42 -9.19 -6.67 -8.72
CA ALA A 42 -8.22 -5.96 -9.55
C ALA A 42 -8.17 -4.45 -9.23
N ALA A 43 -9.34 -3.81 -9.05
CA ALA A 43 -9.40 -2.40 -8.66
C ALA A 43 -8.76 -2.14 -7.28
N ALA A 44 -9.04 -3.00 -6.30
CA ALA A 44 -8.43 -2.92 -4.98
C ALA A 44 -6.90 -3.13 -5.02
N GLU A 45 -6.43 -4.08 -5.83
CA GLU A 45 -5.00 -4.35 -5.99
C GLU A 45 -4.24 -3.16 -6.57
N VAL A 46 -4.82 -2.44 -7.54
CA VAL A 46 -4.26 -1.19 -8.07
C VAL A 46 -4.16 -0.14 -6.95
N GLY A 47 -5.22 0.04 -6.15
CA GLY A 47 -5.21 0.95 -4.99
C GLY A 47 -4.12 0.60 -3.98
N LEU A 48 -3.99 -0.67 -3.61
CA LEU A 48 -2.97 -1.15 -2.68
C LEU A 48 -1.55 -0.99 -3.23
N MET A 49 -1.35 -1.14 -4.54
CA MET A 49 -0.06 -0.88 -5.19
C MET A 49 0.34 0.59 -5.05
N VAL A 50 -0.58 1.53 -5.29
CA VAL A 50 -0.34 2.96 -5.07
C VAL A 50 -0.05 3.24 -3.58
N ASN A 51 -0.83 2.66 -2.67
CA ASN A 51 -0.63 2.83 -1.23
C ASN A 51 0.78 2.39 -0.79
N ARG A 52 1.25 1.23 -1.25
CA ARG A 52 2.60 0.72 -0.93
C ARG A 52 3.69 1.68 -1.40
N GLY A 53 3.57 2.21 -2.63
CA GLY A 53 4.52 3.19 -3.16
C GLY A 53 4.53 4.49 -2.35
N ALA A 54 3.34 5.01 -2.01
CA ALA A 54 3.19 6.21 -1.19
C ALA A 54 3.76 6.01 0.23
N ALA A 55 3.46 4.87 0.87
CA ALA A 55 3.99 4.52 2.18
C ALA A 55 5.52 4.41 2.17
N ALA A 56 6.11 3.75 1.16
CA ALA A 56 7.56 3.66 1.03
C ALA A 56 8.22 5.04 0.93
N LYS A 57 7.68 5.93 0.07
CA LYS A 57 8.22 7.29 -0.09
C LYS A 57 8.03 8.17 1.14
N THR A 58 6.92 7.99 1.85
CA THR A 58 6.67 8.66 3.13
C THR A 58 7.71 8.25 4.15
N ARG A 59 8.03 6.95 4.20
CA ARG A 59 9.07 6.39 5.08
C ARG A 59 10.45 6.94 4.73
N ASP A 60 10.85 6.92 3.46
CA ASP A 60 12.10 7.53 2.98
C ASP A 60 12.22 9.00 3.44
N LYS A 61 11.12 9.76 3.32
CA LYS A 61 11.08 11.18 3.72
C LYS A 61 11.18 11.36 5.23
N LEU A 62 10.48 10.53 6.01
CA LEU A 62 10.56 10.55 7.47
C LEU A 62 11.96 10.22 7.95
N ASP A 63 12.60 9.18 7.39
CA ASP A 63 13.98 8.81 7.73
C ASP A 63 14.96 9.96 7.45
N ALA A 64 14.78 10.67 6.33
CA ALA A 64 15.60 11.83 5.98
C ALA A 64 15.38 13.04 6.93
N LEU A 65 14.15 13.25 7.40
CA LEU A 65 13.80 14.38 8.28
C LEU A 65 14.17 14.13 9.74
N LEU A 66 13.94 12.92 10.24
CA LEU A 66 14.19 12.54 11.62
C LEU A 66 15.67 12.25 11.88
N GLY A 67 16.47 12.17 10.82
CA GLY A 67 17.83 11.64 10.89
C GLY A 67 17.75 10.13 11.09
N LYS A 68 18.32 9.38 10.16
CA LYS A 68 18.47 7.94 10.35
C LYS A 68 19.28 7.74 11.64
N ALA A 69 18.67 7.16 12.68
CA ALA A 69 19.45 6.63 13.79
C ALA A 69 20.55 5.78 13.17
N GLU A 70 21.78 6.10 13.52
CA GLU A 70 22.98 5.72 12.76
C GLU A 70 22.97 4.27 12.28
N SER A 71 23.48 4.13 11.06
CA SER A 71 23.91 2.88 10.47
C SER A 71 24.61 1.97 11.48
N ARG A 72 24.02 0.82 11.78
CA ARG A 72 24.82 -0.35 12.14
C ARG A 72 25.58 -0.80 10.89
N THR A 73 26.72 -0.17 10.65
CA THR A 73 27.81 -0.72 9.85
C THR A 73 29.09 -0.03 10.28
N GLY A 74 29.77 -0.69 11.23
CA GLY A 74 31.13 -0.41 11.64
C GLY A 74 31.74 -1.74 12.09
N GLY A 75 32.26 -2.50 11.13
CA GLY A 75 33.00 -3.72 11.41
C GLY A 75 34.35 -3.41 12.05
N ALA A 76 34.77 -4.29 12.96
CA ALA A 76 36.18 -4.46 13.30
C ALA A 76 36.54 -5.92 13.03
N SER A 77 37.38 -6.10 12.03
CA SER A 77 38.16 -7.30 11.76
C SER A 77 39.09 -7.56 12.96
N SER A 78 39.17 -8.79 13.43
CA SER A 78 40.40 -9.30 14.02
C SER A 78 40.64 -10.73 13.58
N CYS A 79 41.65 -10.88 12.72
CA CYS A 79 42.40 -12.13 12.59
C CYS A 79 42.88 -12.59 13.98
N GLY A 80 42.80 -13.90 14.22
CA GLY A 80 43.38 -14.56 15.38
C GLY A 80 43.48 -16.06 15.12
N CYS A 81 44.53 -16.46 14.40
CA CYS A 81 44.94 -17.84 14.19
C CYS A 81 45.18 -18.55 15.54
N SER A 82 44.90 -19.86 15.66
CA SER A 82 45.88 -20.90 16.08
C SER A 82 45.21 -22.21 16.51
N SER A 83 45.69 -23.30 15.89
CA SER A 83 45.75 -24.72 16.33
C SER A 83 44.48 -25.55 16.39
#